data_AF-A0AAV2QJ17-F1
#
_entry.id   AF-A0AAV2QJ17-F1
#
_cell.length_a   1.000
_cell.length_b   1.000
_cell.length_c   1.000
_cell.angle_alpha   90.00
_cell.angle_beta   90.00
_cell.angle_gamma   90.00
#
_symmetry.space_group_name_H-M   'P 1'
#
loop_
_entity.id
_entity.type
_entity.pdbx_description
1 polymer ?
#
loop_
_entity_poly.entity_id
_entity_poly.type
_entity_poly.pdbx_seq_one_letter_code
_entity_poly.pdbx_strand_id
1 'polypeptide(L)'
;HMKTLYQCNQCDKAFSQSNHLKRHQMTHNGEKPYQCKECDKAFSCSSNLMIHQRTHTGEKPYQCNQCDKAFSHSGNLKTHKMTHTGEKPYQCNQCDKAFSQKG
;
A
#
# COMPACT_ATOMS: atom_id res chain seq x y z
N HIS A 1 -16.89 -17.06 -18.46
CA HIS A 1 -17.10 -17.31 -17.02
C HIS A 1 -17.51 -16.00 -16.33
N MET A 2 -18.75 -15.90 -15.85
CA MET A 2 -19.18 -14.79 -15.00
C MET A 2 -18.49 -14.95 -13.64
N LYS A 3 -17.61 -14.01 -13.29
CA LYS A 3 -16.87 -14.02 -12.03
C LYS A 3 -17.80 -13.44 -10.96
N THR A 4 -18.42 -14.29 -10.14
CA THR A 4 -19.22 -13.82 -9.01
C THR A 4 -18.34 -12.95 -8.10
N LEU A 5 -18.76 -11.71 -7.86
CA LEU A 5 -18.07 -10.77 -6.99
C LEU A 5 -18.72 -10.78 -5.61
N TYR A 6 -17.88 -10.61 -4.58
CA TYR A 6 -18.28 -10.46 -3.19
C TYR A 6 -18.51 -8.97 -2.91
N GLN A 7 -19.77 -8.58 -2.74
CA GLN A 7 -20.16 -7.19 -2.50
C GLN A 7 -20.07 -6.83 -1.01
N CYS A 8 -19.62 -5.61 -0.72
CA CYS A 8 -19.70 -5.05 0.61
C CYS A 8 -21.13 -4.57 0.89
N ASN A 9 -21.63 -4.83 2.10
CA ASN A 9 -22.96 -4.40 2.53
C ASN A 9 -22.98 -2.98 3.11
N GLN A 10 -21.81 -2.33 3.25
CA GLN A 10 -21.66 -1.00 3.84
C GLN A 10 -21.16 0.05 2.83
N CYS A 11 -20.79 -0.38 1.61
CA CYS A 11 -20.42 0.52 0.51
C CYS A 11 -20.45 -0.22 -0.84
N ASP A 12 -20.32 0.51 -1.94
CA ASP A 12 -20.44 -0.05 -3.30
C ASP A 12 -19.21 -0.84 -3.79
N LYS A 13 -18.29 -1.20 -2.89
CA LYS A 13 -17.08 -1.96 -3.25
C LYS A 13 -17.40 -3.44 -3.40
N ALA A 14 -16.93 -4.03 -4.49
CA ALA A 14 -17.00 -5.46 -4.74
C ALA A 14 -15.60 -6.06 -4.94
N PHE A 15 -15.42 -7.30 -4.50
CA PHE A 15 -14.13 -7.98 -4.50
C PHE A 15 -14.23 -9.31 -5.22
N SER A 16 -13.16 -9.70 -5.92
CA SER A 16 -13.09 -11.00 -6.60
C SER A 16 -12.84 -12.18 -5.67
N GLN A 17 -12.52 -11.93 -4.40
CA GLN A 17 -12.22 -12.94 -3.39
C GLN A 17 -12.88 -12.59 -2.05
N SER A 18 -13.40 -13.59 -1.34
CA SER A 18 -14.13 -13.41 -0.07
C SER A 18 -13.23 -12.89 1.06
N ASN A 19 -11.99 -13.36 1.15
CA ASN A 19 -10.99 -12.89 2.11
C ASN A 19 -10.68 -11.39 1.93
N HIS A 20 -10.70 -10.88 0.69
CA HIS A 20 -10.54 -9.46 0.40
C HIS A 20 -11.73 -8.65 0.89
N LEU A 21 -12.96 -9.15 0.69
CA LEU A 21 -14.16 -8.52 1.26
C LEU A 21 -14.09 -8.50 2.79
N LYS A 22 -13.77 -9.64 3.43
CA LYS A 22 -13.69 -9.74 4.91
C LYS A 22 -12.68 -8.73 5.48
N ARG A 23 -11.50 -8.64 4.87
CA ARG A 23 -10.50 -7.63 5.24
C ARG A 23 -11.02 -6.20 5.00
N HIS A 24 -11.74 -5.96 3.91
CA HIS A 24 -12.31 -4.65 3.67
C HIS A 24 -13.34 -4.27 4.72
N GLN A 25 -14.18 -5.20 5.20
CA GLN A 25 -15.15 -4.92 6.25
C GLN A 25 -14.48 -4.42 7.55
N MET A 26 -13.22 -4.81 7.80
CA MET A 26 -12.44 -4.29 8.93
C MET A 26 -12.20 -2.77 8.85
N THR A 27 -12.29 -2.16 7.66
CA THR A 27 -12.20 -0.71 7.52
C THR A 27 -13.43 0.02 8.03
N HIS A 28 -14.56 -0.67 8.12
CA HIS A 28 -15.82 -0.08 8.60
C HIS A 28 -15.98 -0.23 10.12
N ASN A 29 -15.62 -1.39 10.67
CA ASN A 29 -15.74 -1.63 12.12
C ASN A 29 -14.48 -1.26 12.92
N GLY A 30 -13.37 -0.92 12.25
CA GLY A 30 -12.10 -0.54 12.87
C GLY A 30 -11.27 -1.69 13.42
N GLU A 31 -11.65 -2.94 13.18
CA GLU A 31 -10.95 -4.13 13.68
C GLU A 31 -9.53 -4.22 13.11
N LYS A 32 -8.56 -4.41 14.00
CA LYS A 32 -7.12 -4.49 13.67
C LYS A 32 -6.48 -5.64 14.43
N PRO A 33 -6.65 -6.89 13.97
CA PRO A 33 -6.23 -8.07 14.72
C PRO A 33 -4.72 -8.24 14.81
N TYR A 34 -3.94 -7.52 14.00
CA TYR A 34 -2.49 -7.64 13.97
C TYR A 34 -1.82 -6.51 14.74
N GLN A 35 -1.52 -6.75 16.01
CA GLN A 35 -0.87 -5.79 16.90
C GLN A 35 0.66 -5.83 16.77
N CYS A 36 1.29 -4.66 16.75
CA CYS A 36 2.73 -4.55 16.90
C CYS A 36 3.11 -4.85 18.37
N LYS A 37 4.20 -5.59 18.57
CA LYS A 37 4.70 -5.91 19.91
C LYS A 37 5.62 -4.82 20.48
N GLU A 38 6.08 -3.91 19.61
CA GLU A 38 7.07 -2.88 19.94
C GLU A 38 6.44 -1.49 20.08
N CYS A 39 5.16 -1.33 19.72
CA CYS A 39 4.37 -0.11 19.94
C CYS A 39 2.85 -0.39 19.88
N ASP A 40 2.03 0.58 20.23
CA ASP A 40 0.56 0.43 20.31
C ASP A 40 -0.17 0.41 18.95
N LYS A 41 0.57 0.30 17.83
CA LYS A 41 -0.03 0.28 16.49
C LYS A 41 -0.57 -1.11 16.17
N ALA A 42 -1.76 -1.13 15.58
CA ALA A 42 -2.40 -2.35 15.08
C ALA A 42 -2.84 -2.19 13.61
N PHE A 43 -2.91 -3.32 12.90
CA PHE A 43 -3.18 -3.39 11.46
C PHE A 43 -4.28 -4.40 11.15
N SER A 44 -4.99 -4.17 10.03
CA SER A 44 -5.98 -5.11 9.50
C SER A 44 -5.38 -6.27 8.69
N CYS A 45 -4.07 -6.22 8.42
CA CYS A 45 -3.34 -7.22 7.63
C CYS A 45 -1.99 -7.56 8.27
N SER A 46 -1.63 -8.84 8.26
CA SER A 46 -0.31 -9.31 8.69
C SER A 46 0.82 -8.72 7.84
N SER A 47 0.64 -8.59 6.53
CA SER A 47 1.62 -7.99 5.63
C SER A 47 1.93 -6.53 5.99
N ASN A 48 0.90 -5.77 6.42
CA ASN A 48 1.08 -4.38 6.81
C ASN A 48 1.82 -4.28 8.15
N LEU A 49 1.52 -5.19 9.10
CA LEU A 49 2.29 -5.30 10.33
C LEU A 49 3.77 -5.63 10.03
N MET A 50 4.04 -6.60 9.16
CA MET A 50 5.42 -6.98 8.79
C MET A 50 6.18 -5.79 8.18
N ILE A 51 5.57 -5.05 7.25
CA ILE A 51 6.18 -3.85 6.66
C ILE A 51 6.40 -2.78 7.74
N HIS A 52 5.45 -2.60 8.65
CA HIS A 52 5.59 -1.67 9.76
C HIS A 52 6.73 -2.06 10.70
N GLN A 53 6.94 -3.34 11.00
CA GLN A 53 8.04 -3.77 11.87
C GLN A 53 9.41 -3.33 11.36
N ARG A 54 9.55 -3.15 10.04
CA ARG A 54 10.77 -2.58 9.45
C ARG A 54 11.07 -1.14 9.89
N THR A 55 10.08 -0.40 10.40
CA THR A 55 10.31 0.93 10.99
C THR A 55 11.02 0.87 12.33
N HIS A 56 10.92 -0.26 13.03
CA HIS A 56 11.64 -0.48 14.28
C HIS A 56 13.02 -1.07 14.04
N THR A 57 13.13 -2.06 13.15
CA THR A 57 14.41 -2.72 12.85
C THR A 57 15.31 -1.91 11.93
N GLY A 58 14.77 -0.96 11.18
CA GLY A 58 15.48 -0.22 10.14
C GLY A 58 15.73 -1.02 8.86
N GLU A 59 15.17 -2.22 8.72
CA GLU A 59 15.36 -3.09 7.56
C GLU A 59 14.86 -2.42 6.27
N LYS A 60 15.74 -2.37 5.26
CA LYS A 60 15.47 -1.77 3.95
C LYS A 60 15.84 -2.74 2.83
N PRO A 61 15.02 -3.79 2.59
CA PRO A 61 15.38 -4.85 1.66
C PRO A 61 15.33 -4.43 0.19
N TYR A 62 14.72 -3.28 -0.13
CA TYR A 62 14.56 -2.82 -1.50
C TYR A 62 15.62 -1.78 -1.86
N GLN A 63 16.74 -2.24 -2.42
CA GLN A 63 17.84 -1.37 -2.86
C GLN A 63 17.59 -0.80 -4.25
N CYS A 64 17.98 0.46 -4.44
CA CYS A 64 18.05 1.06 -5.76
C CYS A 64 19.32 0.59 -6.47
N ASN A 65 19.22 0.27 -7.76
CA ASN A 65 20.35 -0.18 -8.57
C ASN A 65 21.09 0.98 -9.27
N GLN A 66 20.64 2.22 -9.07
CA GLN A 66 21.22 3.43 -9.67
C GLN A 66 21.85 4.37 -8.62
N CYS A 67 21.66 4.09 -7.33
CA CYS A 67 22.25 4.84 -6.22
C CYS A 67 22.18 4.03 -4.92
N ASP A 68 22.84 4.48 -3.86
CA ASP A 68 22.94 3.74 -2.59
C ASP A 68 21.68 3.79 -1.70
N LYS A 69 20.56 4.33 -2.21
CA LYS A 69 19.32 4.44 -1.45
C LYS A 69 18.60 3.09 -1.38
N ALA A 70 18.18 2.72 -0.17
CA ALA A 70 17.35 1.55 0.10
C ALA A 70 16.04 1.92 0.81
N PHE A 71 15.00 1.11 0.61
CA PHE A 71 13.64 1.37 1.07
C PHE A 71 13.06 0.16 1.82
N SER A 72 12.18 0.41 2.78
CA SER A 72 11.44 -0.62 3.54
C SER A 72 10.25 -1.19 2.78
N HIS A 73 9.80 -0.52 1.71
CA HIS A 73 8.67 -0.91 0.87
C HIS A 73 9.01 -0.80 -0.63
N SER A 74 8.65 -1.81 -1.42
CA SER A 74 8.88 -1.88 -2.86
C SER A 74 8.20 -0.75 -3.64
N GLY A 75 7.00 -0.34 -3.23
CA GLY A 75 6.30 0.81 -3.83
C GLY A 75 7.12 2.10 -3.73
N ASN A 76 7.78 2.32 -2.59
CA ASN A 76 8.65 3.49 -2.40
C ASN A 76 9.87 3.43 -3.31
N LEU A 77 10.48 2.24 -3.50
CA LEU A 77 11.56 2.05 -4.46
C LEU A 77 11.07 2.33 -5.90
N LYS A 78 9.89 1.83 -6.28
CA LYS A 78 9.31 2.07 -7.61
C LYS A 78 9.14 3.57 -7.87
N THR A 79 8.57 4.28 -6.91
CA THR A 79 8.42 5.73 -6.99
C THR A 79 9.76 6.45 -7.04
N HIS A 80 10.70 6.04 -6.21
CA HIS A 80 12.04 6.61 -6.23
C HIS A 80 12.74 6.43 -7.58
N LYS A 81 12.58 5.29 -8.26
CA LYS A 81 13.17 5.09 -9.59
C LYS A 81 12.69 6.13 -10.62
N MET A 82 11.49 6.68 -10.47
CA MET A 82 11.00 7.76 -11.32
C MET A 82 11.80 9.06 -11.17
N THR A 83 12.53 9.26 -10.06
CA THR A 83 13.42 10.43 -9.91
C THR A 83 14.66 10.33 -10.78
N HIS A 84 15.05 9.12 -11.19
CA HIS A 84 16.18 8.92 -12.11
C HIS A 84 15.74 8.99 -13.57
N THR A 85 14.55 8.48 -13.88
CA THR A 85 14.02 8.50 -15.26
C THR A 85 13.32 9.81 -15.63
N GLY A 86 12.87 10.59 -14.64
CA GLY A 86 12.03 11.77 -14.85
C GLY A 86 10.57 11.44 -15.19
N GLU A 87 10.16 10.16 -15.13
CA GLU A 87 8.81 9.72 -15.47
C GLU A 87 7.77 10.36 -14.53
N LYS A 88 6.69 10.90 -15.13
CA LYS A 88 5.60 11.59 -14.43
C LYS A 88 4.25 11.09 -14.94
N PRO A 89 3.81 9.89 -14.54
CA PRO A 89 2.63 9.24 -15.11
C PRO A 89 1.31 9.88 -14.66
N TYR A 90 1.33 10.73 -13.65
CA TYR A 90 0.11 11.35 -13.12
C TYR A 90 -0.03 12.78 -13.64
N GLN A 91 -0.88 12.96 -14.64
CA GLN A 91 -1.24 14.29 -15.16
C GLN A 91 -2.39 14.89 -14.37
N CYS A 92 -2.31 16.19 -14.10
CA CYS A 92 -3.43 16.94 -13.56
C CYS A 92 -4.42 17.29 -14.68
N ASN A 93 -5.70 17.01 -14.47
CA ASN A 93 -6.73 17.33 -15.46
C ASN A 93 -7.17 18.81 -15.44
N GLN A 94 -6.69 19.59 -14.48
CA GLN A 94 -7.01 21.01 -14.32
C GLN A 94 -5.82 21.93 -14.67
N CYS A 95 -4.62 21.39 -14.89
CA CYS A 95 -3.44 22.16 -15.29
C CYS A 95 -2.40 21.24 -15.94
N ASP A 96 -1.45 21.78 -16.71
CA ASP A 96 -0.45 21.00 -17.46
C ASP A 96 0.67 20.37 -16.59
N LYS A 97 0.47 20.27 -15.28
CA LYS A 97 1.47 19.69 -14.37
C LYS A 97 1.35 18.17 -14.35
N ALA A 98 2.50 17.51 -14.39
CA ALA A 98 2.65 16.07 -14.23
C ALA A 98 3.52 15.72 -13.01
N PHE A 99 3.19 14.62 -12.34
CA PHE A 99 3.80 14.18 -11.07
C PHE A 99 4.23 12.71 -11.13
N SER A 100 5.25 12.37 -10.33
CA SER A 100 5.74 10.99 -10.16
C SER A 100 4.95 10.19 -9.11
N GLN A 101 4.07 10.85 -8.35
CA GLN A 101 3.18 10.23 -7.38
C GLN A 101 1.76 10.73 -7.56
N LYS A 102 0.79 9.86 -7.27
CA LYS A 102 -0.61 10.24 -7.19
C LYS A 102 -0.82 11.12 -5.95
N GLY A 103 -1.43 12.29 -6.14
CA GLY A 103 -1.89 13.17 -5.06
C GLY A 103 -3.14 12.66 -4.37
#